data_AF-A0A822DPH4-F1
#
_entry.id   AF-A0A822DPH4-F1
#
_cell.length_a   1.000
_cell.length_b   1.000
_cell.length_c   1.000
_cell.angle_alpha   90.00
_cell.angle_beta   90.00
_cell.angle_gamma   90.00
#
_symmetry.space_group_name_H-M   'P 1'
#
loop_
_entity.id
_entity.type
_entity.pdbx_description
1 polymer ?
#
loop_
_entity_poly.entity_id
_entity_poly.type
_entity_poly.pdbx_seq_one_letter_code
_entity_poly.pdbx_strand_id
1 'polypeptide(L)' 'RTGVKDRQGDKNPTHRAKEIIKKLDASGDKKLNKQEFINGLKHDETIKKLLVPDS' A
#
# COMPACT_ATOMS: atom_id res chain seq x y z
N ARG A 1 -20.12 2.92 -19.68
CA ARG A 1 -19.25 2.48 -18.56
C ARG A 1 -19.24 3.60 -17.54
N THR A 2 -19.93 3.41 -16.42
CA THR A 2 -20.20 4.43 -15.41
C THR A 2 -18.91 4.79 -14.66
N GLY A 3 -18.41 6.02 -14.89
CA GLY A 3 -17.30 6.59 -14.13
C GLY A 3 -17.82 7.12 -12.80
N VAL A 4 -17.74 6.31 -11.75
CA VAL A 4 -18.04 6.74 -10.39
C VAL A 4 -16.91 7.66 -9.94
N LYS A 5 -17.18 8.97 -9.86
CA LYS A 5 -16.27 9.96 -9.27
C LYS A 5 -16.39 9.84 -7.75
N ASP A 6 -15.53 9.04 -7.15
CA ASP A 6 -15.42 8.90 -5.70
C ASP A 6 -14.96 10.22 -5.08
N ARG A 7 -15.93 11.05 -4.69
CA ARG A 7 -15.75 12.20 -3.80
C ARG A 7 -15.87 11.71 -2.36
N GLN A 8 -14.82 11.09 -1.82
CA GLN A 8 -14.69 10.90 -0.38
C GLN A 8 -13.20 10.74 -0.04
N GLY A 9 -12.61 11.78 0.54
CA GLY A 9 -11.24 11.75 1.04
C GLY A 9 -11.01 10.57 1.97
N ASP A 10 -9.85 9.94 1.79
CA ASP A 10 -9.09 9.22 2.81
C ASP A 10 -9.66 7.91 3.41
N LYS A 11 -10.88 7.49 3.10
CA LYS A 11 -11.50 6.27 3.68
C LYS A 11 -11.66 5.08 2.74
N ASN A 12 -11.29 5.19 1.46
CA ASN A 12 -11.38 4.04 0.56
C ASN A 12 -10.20 3.07 0.84
N PRO A 13 -10.45 1.85 1.37
CA PRO A 13 -9.39 0.89 1.66
C PRO A 13 -8.62 0.52 0.39
N THR A 14 -9.28 0.54 -0.77
CA THR A 14 -8.64 0.31 -2.07
C THR A 14 -7.61 1.38 -2.42
N HIS A 15 -7.90 2.64 -2.10
CA HIS A 15 -6.97 3.74 -2.35
C HIS A 15 -5.76 3.65 -1.43
N ARG A 16 -5.99 3.38 -0.13
CA ARG A 16 -4.89 3.17 0.83
C ARG A 16 -4.00 1.99 0.45
N ALA A 17 -4.60 0.87 0.06
CA ALA A 17 -3.84 -0.30 -0.39
C ALA A 17 -2.98 0.01 -1.62
N LYS A 18 -3.51 0.77 -2.60
CA LYS A 18 -2.74 1.20 -3.77
C LYS A 18 -1.54 2.06 -3.40
N GLU A 19 -1.71 3.02 -2.51
CA GLU A 19 -0.61 3.88 -2.07
C GLU A 19 0.46 3.10 -1.29
N ILE A 20 0.04 2.15 -0.45
CA ILE A 20 0.98 1.26 0.26
C ILE A 20 1.76 0.39 -0.73
N ILE A 21 1.08 -0.28 -1.66
CA ILE A 21 1.74 -1.11 -2.68
C ILE A 21 2.71 -0.25 -3.50
N LYS A 22 2.30 0.95 -3.92
CA LYS A 22 3.16 1.88 -4.67
C LYS A 22 4.41 2.31 -3.89
N LYS A 23 4.33 2.42 -2.57
CA LYS A 23 5.50 2.72 -1.73
C LYS A 23 6.45 1.53 -1.58
N LEU A 24 5.93 0.30 -1.64
CA LEU A 24 6.68 -0.93 -1.45
C LEU A 24 7.26 -1.49 -2.77
N ASP A 25 6.60 -1.21 -3.89
CA ASP A 25 6.99 -1.61 -5.24
C ASP A 25 8.26 -0.86 -5.68
N ALA A 26 9.41 -1.45 -5.36
CA ALA A 26 10.72 -0.92 -5.73
C ALA A 26 11.10 -1.27 -7.18
N SER A 27 10.55 -2.37 -7.72
CA SER A 27 10.86 -2.83 -9.08
C SER A 27 10.05 -2.12 -10.16
N GLY A 28 8.93 -1.50 -9.80
CA GLY A 28 8.03 -0.77 -10.70
C GLY A 28 7.13 -1.69 -11.53
N ASP A 29 7.03 -2.97 -11.18
CA ASP A 29 6.21 -3.96 -11.88
C ASP A 29 4.72 -3.89 -11.48
N LYS A 30 4.38 -2.96 -10.57
CA LYS A 30 3.05 -2.72 -10.00
C LYS A 30 2.52 -3.92 -9.22
N LYS A 31 3.39 -4.83 -8.82
CA LYS A 31 3.08 -5.94 -7.93
C LYS A 31 3.88 -5.77 -6.65
N LEU A 32 3.57 -6.63 -5.70
CA LEU A 32 4.28 -6.68 -4.43
C LEU A 32 4.74 -8.10 -4.22
N ASN A 33 6.03 -8.33 -4.43
CA ASN A 33 6.63 -9.63 -4.18
C ASN A 33 7.09 -9.74 -2.70
N LYS A 34 7.44 -10.96 -2.29
CA LYS A 34 7.81 -11.25 -0.89
C LYS A 34 9.04 -10.44 -0.43
N GLN A 35 10.02 -10.22 -1.31
CA GLN A 35 11.23 -9.47 -0.96
C GLN A 35 10.93 -7.98 -0.80
N GLU A 36 10.15 -7.40 -1.70
CA GLU A 36 9.68 -6.01 -1.63
C GLU A 36 8.87 -5.75 -0.35
N PHE A 37 7.99 -6.68 0.02
CA PHE A 37 7.24 -6.60 1.27
C PHE A 37 8.16 -6.59 2.49
N ILE A 38 9.10 -7.54 2.59
CA ILE A 38 10.02 -7.63 3.73
C ILE A 38 10.93 -6.39 3.80
N ASN A 39 11.49 -5.96 2.66
CA ASN A 39 12.34 -4.77 2.63
C ASN A 39 11.56 -3.52 3.04
N GLY A 40 10.36 -3.33 2.50
CA GLY A 40 9.57 -2.15 2.84
C GLY A 40 9.09 -2.15 4.29
N LEU A 41 8.79 -3.31 4.90
CA LEU A 41 8.53 -3.39 6.33
C LEU A 41 9.77 -3.11 7.21
N LYS A 42 10.98 -3.44 6.74
CA LYS A 42 12.22 -3.14 7.46
C LYS A 42 12.60 -1.66 7.39
N HIS A 43 12.23 -0.98 6.29
CA HIS A 43 12.63 0.39 6.03
C HIS A 43 11.53 1.43 6.30
N ASP A 44 10.27 1.02 6.49
CA ASP A 44 9.16 1.90 6.80
C ASP A 44 8.32 1.38 7.99
N GLU A 45 8.66 1.87 9.18
CA GLU A 45 7.96 1.62 10.44
C GLU A 45 6.47 2.02 10.38
N THR A 46 6.12 3.02 9.56
CA THR A 46 4.73 3.48 9.40
C THR A 46 3.92 2.43 8.68
N ILE A 47 4.47 1.87 7.59
CA ILE A 47 3.85 0.76 6.85
C ILE A 47 3.78 -0.48 7.73
N LYS A 48 4.82 -0.75 8.53
CA LYS A 48 4.83 -1.88 9.48
C LYS A 48 3.68 -1.81 10.47
N LYS A 49 3.49 -0.67 11.16
CA LYS A 49 2.36 -0.47 12.09
C LYS A 49 0.99 -0.57 11.42
N LEU A 50 0.91 -0.25 10.12
CA LEU A 50 -0.34 -0.29 9.36
C LEU A 50 -0.74 -1.70 8.93
N LEU A 51 0.25 -2.54 8.58
CA LEU A 51 0.02 -3.88 8.04
C LEU A 51 0.14 -4.98 9.10
N VAL A 52 0.90 -4.73 10.15
CA VAL A 52 1.12 -5.67 11.25
C VAL A 52 0.87 -4.94 12.58
N PRO A 53 -0.41 -4.82 12.99
CA PRO A 53 -0.79 -4.01 14.15
C PRO A 53 -0.25 -4.53 15.49
N ASP A 54 0.17 -5.80 15.56
CA ASP A 54 0.69 -6.47 16.76
C ASP A 54 2.22 -6.72 16.74
N SER A 55 2.99 -5.99 15.91
CA SER A 55 4.44 -6.19 15.70
C SER A 55 5.36 -5.03 16.06
#